data_AF-A0A9W8ZAY6-F1
#
_entry.id   AF-A0A9W8ZAY6-F1
#
_cell.length_a   1.000
_cell.length_b   1.000
_cell.length_c   1.000
_cell.angle_alpha   90.00
_cell.angle_beta   90.00
_cell.angle_gamma   90.00
#
_symmetry.space_group_name_H-M   'P 1'
#
loop_
_entity.id
_entity.type
_entity.pdbx_description
1 polymer ?
#
loop_
_entity_poly.entity_id
_entity_poly.type
_entity_poly.pdbx_seq_one_letter_code
_entity_poly.pdbx_strand_id
1 'polypeptide(L)'
;MMEPHDSPSEVDLQAIISKAIYGFLIPQACGLSNKPIAPFILKAGTGCRNDIDVSTLQLTADTADATTICTTTCTSTFVSPDGASTLDGNRWNGLIKDDFIVGAVNSWNANGQKNGWPTANPSEASTFDDVFNLGVRTPGYVHIPVCDAETAWYNWFVSDTGKSDYPCTPIPNDRKRDAVALQWSEELEAELQRRC
;
A
#
# COMPACT_ATOMS: atom_id res chain seq x y z
N MET A 1 -19.83 36.28 10.74
CA MET A 1 -20.84 35.55 9.94
C MET A 1 -20.21 34.21 9.65
N MET A 2 -20.48 33.22 10.50
CA MET A 2 -19.97 31.85 10.36
C MET A 2 -20.94 31.15 9.40
N GLU A 3 -20.48 30.61 8.28
CA GLU A 3 -21.33 29.84 7.38
C GLU A 3 -21.93 28.63 8.12
N PRO A 4 -23.16 28.21 7.80
CA PRO A 4 -23.73 27.01 8.40
C PRO A 4 -22.94 25.81 7.87
N HIS A 5 -22.28 25.08 8.77
CA HIS A 5 -21.84 23.72 8.48
C HIS A 5 -23.11 22.89 8.26
N ASP A 6 -23.45 22.63 6.98
CA ASP A 6 -24.47 21.64 6.65
C ASP A 6 -24.04 20.31 7.23
N SER A 7 -24.82 19.80 8.19
CA SER A 7 -24.61 18.48 8.76
C SER A 7 -24.75 17.44 7.64
N PRO A 8 -23.84 16.44 7.55
CA PRO A 8 -23.88 15.45 6.49
C PRO A 8 -25.24 14.74 6.43
N SER A 9 -25.75 14.52 5.22
CA SER A 9 -27.00 13.80 5.02
C SER A 9 -26.85 12.33 5.41
N GLU A 10 -27.97 11.63 5.63
CA GLU A 10 -27.93 10.18 5.91
C GLU A 10 -27.22 9.40 4.79
N VAL A 11 -27.37 9.84 3.54
CA VAL A 11 -26.69 9.24 2.38
C VAL A 11 -25.17 9.44 2.47
N ASP A 12 -24.72 10.63 2.89
CA ASP A 12 -23.30 10.92 3.07
C ASP A 12 -22.71 10.08 4.21
N LEU A 13 -23.46 9.92 5.31
CA LEU A 13 -23.05 9.08 6.44
C LEU A 13 -22.92 7.60 6.02
N GLN A 14 -23.91 7.07 5.31
CA GLN A 14 -23.85 5.70 4.77
C GLN A 14 -22.64 5.53 3.84
N ALA A 15 -22.35 6.54 3.01
CA ALA A 15 -21.22 6.50 2.11
C ALA A 15 -19.86 6.49 2.85
N ILE A 16 -19.70 7.34 3.86
CA ILE A 16 -18.50 7.41 4.70
C ILE A 16 -18.28 6.08 5.43
N ILE A 17 -19.32 5.54 6.06
CA ILE A 17 -19.24 4.26 6.78
C ILE A 17 -18.88 3.12 5.82
N SER A 18 -19.51 3.07 4.63
CA SER A 18 -19.21 2.02 3.63
C SER A 18 -17.76 2.06 3.18
N LYS A 19 -17.24 3.26 2.87
CA LYS A 19 -15.83 3.45 2.50
C LYS A 19 -14.89 3.01 3.62
N ALA A 20 -15.18 3.38 4.87
CA ALA A 20 -14.39 2.98 6.03
C ALA A 20 -14.34 1.45 6.19
N ILE A 21 -15.48 0.77 6.08
CA ILE A 21 -15.57 -0.69 6.14
C ILE A 21 -14.74 -1.33 5.01
N TYR A 22 -14.92 -0.87 3.78
CA TYR A 22 -14.18 -1.41 2.63
C TYR A 22 -12.68 -1.13 2.72
N GLY A 23 -12.29 0.07 3.17
CA GLY A 23 -10.90 0.46 3.40
C GLY A 23 -10.18 -0.47 4.39
N PHE A 24 -10.88 -0.92 5.43
CA PHE A 24 -10.34 -1.84 6.42
C PHE A 24 -10.37 -3.31 5.96
N LEU A 25 -11.44 -3.76 5.29
CA LEU A 25 -11.65 -5.18 4.97
C LEU A 25 -10.98 -5.63 3.67
N ILE A 26 -10.84 -4.76 2.65
CA ILE A 26 -10.24 -5.15 1.37
C ILE A 26 -8.79 -5.65 1.54
N PRO A 27 -7.91 -4.98 2.32
CA PRO A 27 -6.55 -5.47 2.57
C PRO A 27 -6.53 -6.87 3.20
N GLN A 28 -7.44 -7.12 4.15
CA GLN A 28 -7.58 -8.41 4.82
C GLN A 28 -8.08 -9.49 3.85
N ALA A 29 -9.05 -9.15 3.00
CA ALA A 29 -9.57 -10.05 1.99
C ALA A 29 -8.51 -10.46 0.96
N CYS A 30 -7.63 -9.53 0.55
CA CYS A 30 -6.49 -9.85 -0.32
C CYS A 30 -5.56 -10.88 0.34
N GLY A 31 -5.26 -10.73 1.64
CA GLY A 31 -4.43 -11.66 2.41
C GLY A 31 -5.05 -13.05 2.67
N LEU A 32 -6.38 -13.17 2.59
CA LEU A 32 -7.12 -14.43 2.75
C LEU A 32 -7.36 -15.18 1.43
N SER A 33 -6.92 -14.63 0.30
CA SER A 33 -7.05 -15.30 -1.01
C SER A 33 -6.33 -16.65 -1.00
N ASN A 34 -6.84 -17.62 -1.77
CA ASN A 34 -6.23 -18.96 -1.92
C ASN A 34 -4.85 -18.94 -2.63
N LYS A 35 -4.40 -17.76 -3.05
CA LYS A 35 -3.04 -17.52 -3.52
C LYS A 35 -2.27 -16.87 -2.35
N PRO A 36 -0.97 -17.17 -2.13
CA PRO A 36 -0.16 -16.58 -1.06
C PRO A 36 0.17 -15.11 -1.35
N ILE A 37 -0.85 -14.28 -1.58
CA ILE A 37 -0.76 -12.89 -1.96
C ILE A 37 -0.96 -12.08 -0.68
N ALA A 38 0.15 -11.74 -0.03
CA ALA A 38 0.15 -10.71 0.98
C ALA A 38 0.38 -9.36 0.28
N PRO A 39 -0.65 -8.48 0.19
CA PRO A 39 -0.47 -7.19 -0.44
C PRO A 39 0.52 -6.36 0.37
N PHE A 40 1.38 -5.62 -0.33
CA PHE A 40 2.28 -4.66 0.29
C PHE A 40 2.45 -3.45 -0.65
N ILE A 41 2.85 -2.32 -0.08
CA ILE A 41 3.26 -1.15 -0.85
C ILE A 41 4.76 -1.23 -1.07
N LEU A 42 5.15 -1.36 -2.33
CA LEU A 42 6.56 -1.34 -2.73
C LEU A 42 7.11 0.08 -2.54
N LYS A 43 8.12 0.24 -1.70
CA LYS A 43 8.91 1.47 -1.63
C LYS A 43 10.06 1.36 -2.62
N ALA A 44 10.02 2.07 -3.74
CA ALA A 44 11.18 2.08 -4.63
C ALA A 44 12.28 2.99 -4.05
N GLY A 45 13.53 2.58 -4.18
CA GLY A 45 14.68 3.28 -3.60
C GLY A 45 15.10 4.56 -4.34
N THR A 46 14.46 4.89 -5.46
CA THR A 46 14.78 6.05 -6.31
C THR A 46 13.52 6.81 -6.67
N GLY A 47 13.49 8.12 -6.38
CA GLY A 47 12.39 9.01 -6.78
C GLY A 47 12.16 9.02 -8.28
N CYS A 48 10.94 9.37 -8.67
CA CYS A 48 10.58 9.42 -10.09
C CYS A 48 11.50 10.37 -10.82
N ARG A 49 12.06 9.87 -11.91
CA ARG A 49 12.80 10.68 -12.86
C ARG A 49 11.75 11.56 -13.57
N ASN A 50 12.09 12.84 -13.79
CA ASN A 50 11.16 13.87 -14.30
C ASN A 50 10.56 13.58 -15.70
N ASP A 51 10.90 12.43 -16.30
CA ASP A 51 10.51 11.95 -17.62
C ASP A 51 9.48 10.79 -17.58
N ILE A 52 9.03 10.36 -16.39
CA ILE A 52 8.03 9.29 -16.26
C ILE A 52 6.62 9.88 -16.30
N ASP A 53 5.85 9.47 -17.31
CA ASP A 53 4.42 9.75 -17.37
C ASP A 53 3.67 8.92 -16.33
N VAL A 54 3.36 9.54 -15.20
CA VAL A 54 2.58 8.97 -14.09
C VAL A 54 1.21 8.43 -14.51
N SER A 55 0.65 8.86 -15.65
CA SER A 55 -0.60 8.29 -16.18
C SER A 55 -0.46 6.82 -16.57
N THR A 56 0.76 6.37 -16.90
CA THR A 56 1.05 4.96 -17.21
C THR A 56 1.06 4.06 -15.96
N LEU A 57 1.22 4.65 -14.77
CA LEU A 57 1.34 3.93 -13.51
C LEU A 57 -0.01 3.60 -12.88
N GLN A 58 -1.12 4.09 -13.43
CA GLN A 58 -2.46 4.03 -12.82
C GLN A 58 -2.49 4.61 -11.39
N LEU A 59 -1.61 5.58 -11.11
CA LEU A 59 -1.48 6.31 -9.85
C LEU A 59 -1.47 7.80 -10.15
N THR A 60 -1.89 8.63 -9.20
CA THR A 60 -1.66 10.08 -9.30
C THR A 60 -0.18 10.43 -9.08
N ALA A 61 0.25 11.61 -9.55
CA ALA A 61 1.61 12.10 -9.32
C ALA A 61 1.96 12.13 -7.82
N ASP A 62 1.05 12.65 -7.01
CA ASP A 62 1.21 12.72 -5.55
C ASP A 62 1.39 11.32 -4.92
N THR A 63 0.65 10.30 -5.42
CA THR A 63 0.78 8.92 -4.96
C THR A 63 2.11 8.29 -5.41
N ALA A 64 2.55 8.57 -6.63
CA ALA A 64 3.86 8.12 -7.13
C ALA A 64 5.01 8.76 -6.33
N ASP A 65 4.91 10.05 -6.01
CA ASP A 65 5.89 10.77 -5.19
C ASP A 65 5.89 10.26 -3.74
N ALA A 66 4.71 10.03 -3.15
CA ALA A 66 4.57 9.53 -1.79
C ALA A 66 5.08 8.09 -1.61
N THR A 67 4.93 7.24 -2.64
CA THR A 67 5.40 5.84 -2.62
C THR A 67 6.79 5.63 -3.19
N THR A 68 7.30 6.63 -3.91
CA THR A 68 8.55 6.52 -4.66
C THR A 68 8.49 5.41 -5.73
N ILE A 69 7.30 4.93 -6.16
CA ILE A 69 7.15 3.87 -7.18
C ILE A 69 7.16 4.49 -8.57
N CYS A 70 8.17 4.14 -9.37
CA CYS A 70 8.25 4.59 -10.75
C CYS A 70 8.74 3.43 -11.61
N THR A 71 7.90 2.93 -12.52
CA THR A 71 8.26 1.82 -13.42
C THR A 71 8.44 2.36 -14.84
N THR A 72 9.65 2.32 -15.39
CA THR A 72 9.93 2.67 -16.80
C THR A 72 9.74 1.48 -17.74
N THR A 73 8.76 0.61 -17.47
CA THR A 73 8.52 -0.66 -18.19
C THR A 73 9.71 -1.62 -18.21
N CYS A 74 9.74 -2.52 -17.24
CA CYS A 74 10.09 -3.93 -17.39
C CYS A 74 9.18 -4.66 -16.41
N THR A 75 8.55 -5.77 -16.83
CA THR A 75 7.61 -6.56 -16.01
C THR A 75 8.14 -6.73 -14.58
N SER A 76 7.47 -6.14 -13.60
CA SER A 76 7.81 -6.35 -12.20
C SER A 76 7.49 -7.78 -11.81
N THR A 77 8.40 -8.44 -11.10
CA THR A 77 8.14 -9.77 -10.49
C THR A 77 6.98 -9.71 -9.49
N PHE A 78 6.69 -8.50 -8.98
CA PHE A 78 5.50 -8.18 -8.22
C PHE A 78 4.27 -8.04 -9.12
N VAL A 79 3.21 -8.76 -8.78
CA VAL A 79 1.91 -8.67 -9.45
C VAL A 79 0.89 -7.97 -8.56
N SER A 80 -0.01 -7.22 -9.18
CA SER A 80 -1.14 -6.62 -8.47
C SER A 80 -2.05 -7.74 -7.91
N PRO A 81 -2.58 -7.59 -6.68
CA PRO A 81 -3.51 -8.57 -6.13
C PRO A 81 -4.79 -8.66 -6.97
N ASP A 82 -5.39 -9.85 -6.96
CA ASP A 82 -6.67 -10.08 -7.64
C ASP A 82 -7.72 -9.08 -7.13
N GLY A 83 -8.49 -8.48 -8.04
CA GLY A 83 -9.54 -7.51 -7.70
C GLY A 83 -9.05 -6.08 -7.48
N ALA A 84 -7.73 -5.82 -7.41
CA ALA A 84 -7.22 -4.45 -7.30
C ALA A 84 -7.58 -3.57 -8.50
N SER A 85 -7.78 -4.16 -9.68
CA SER A 85 -8.28 -3.44 -10.87
C SER A 85 -9.70 -2.90 -10.71
N THR A 86 -10.45 -3.39 -9.72
CA THR A 86 -11.80 -2.91 -9.41
C THR A 86 -11.82 -1.74 -8.44
N LEU A 87 -10.66 -1.31 -7.95
CA LEU A 87 -10.47 -0.07 -7.17
C LEU A 87 -10.27 1.10 -8.13
N ASP A 88 -11.27 1.35 -8.97
CA ASP A 88 -11.28 2.32 -10.05
C ASP A 88 -12.29 3.46 -9.84
N GLY A 89 -12.92 3.51 -8.66
CA GLY A 89 -13.97 4.47 -8.34
C GLY A 89 -15.37 4.07 -8.79
N ASN A 90 -15.54 2.97 -9.54
CA ASN A 90 -16.85 2.49 -9.98
C ASN A 90 -17.47 1.46 -9.01
N ARG A 91 -16.67 0.91 -8.11
CA ARG A 91 -17.09 -0.06 -7.09
C ARG A 91 -16.66 0.38 -5.69
N TRP A 92 -17.07 -0.39 -4.67
CA TRP A 92 -16.62 -0.18 -3.29
C TRP A 92 -16.93 1.23 -2.76
N ASN A 93 -18.08 1.75 -3.19
CA ASN A 93 -18.52 3.11 -2.89
C ASN A 93 -17.54 4.20 -3.34
N GLY A 94 -16.83 3.99 -4.45
CA GLY A 94 -15.96 4.99 -5.05
C GLY A 94 -14.50 4.95 -4.60
N LEU A 95 -14.05 3.86 -3.95
CA LEU A 95 -12.65 3.72 -3.57
C LEU A 95 -11.75 3.46 -4.79
N ILE A 96 -10.59 4.09 -4.78
CA ILE A 96 -9.52 3.92 -5.77
C ILE A 96 -8.26 3.35 -5.14
N LYS A 97 -7.34 2.81 -5.96
CA LYS A 97 -6.04 2.29 -5.47
C LYS A 97 -5.28 3.31 -4.62
N ASP A 98 -5.29 4.57 -5.05
CA ASP A 98 -4.63 5.67 -4.35
C ASP A 98 -5.11 5.83 -2.91
N ASP A 99 -6.37 5.52 -2.60
CA ASP A 99 -6.88 5.61 -1.22
C ASP A 99 -6.16 4.64 -0.29
N PHE A 100 -5.88 3.42 -0.78
CA PHE A 100 -5.16 2.40 -0.03
C PHE A 100 -3.67 2.71 0.05
N ILE A 101 -3.09 3.17 -1.05
CA ILE A 101 -1.68 3.48 -1.12
C ILE A 101 -1.35 4.67 -0.20
N VAL A 102 -2.07 5.78 -0.35
CA VAL A 102 -1.88 6.97 0.48
C VAL A 102 -2.22 6.65 1.93
N GLY A 103 -3.28 5.90 2.21
CA GLY A 103 -3.63 5.49 3.58
C GLY A 103 -2.55 4.66 4.27
N ALA A 104 -1.96 3.69 3.56
CA ALA A 104 -0.84 2.89 4.08
C ALA A 104 0.41 3.74 4.32
N VAL A 105 0.78 4.61 3.37
CA VAL A 105 1.94 5.51 3.50
C VAL A 105 1.75 6.52 4.64
N ASN A 106 0.55 7.10 4.79
CA ASN A 106 0.20 7.98 5.90
C ASN A 106 0.35 7.27 7.25
N SER A 107 -0.13 6.03 7.34
CA SER A 107 0.00 5.21 8.54
C SER A 107 1.46 4.89 8.88
N TRP A 108 2.24 4.53 7.86
CA TRP A 108 3.67 4.26 7.98
C TRP A 108 4.44 5.51 8.45
N ASN A 109 4.16 6.68 7.84
CA ASN A 109 4.76 7.96 8.23
C ASN A 109 4.39 8.37 9.66
N ALA A 110 3.12 8.27 10.03
CA ALA A 110 2.65 8.58 11.38
C ALA A 110 3.27 7.66 12.45
N ASN A 111 3.62 6.42 12.07
CA ASN A 111 4.28 5.45 12.94
C ASN A 111 5.82 5.50 12.85
N GLY A 112 6.40 6.63 12.43
CA GLY A 112 7.84 6.81 12.38
C GLY A 112 8.52 5.87 11.40
N GLN A 113 7.87 5.64 10.25
CA GLN A 113 8.36 4.82 9.15
C GLN A 113 8.51 3.33 9.52
N LYS A 114 7.53 2.81 10.27
CA LYS A 114 7.49 1.40 10.71
C LYS A 114 6.13 0.78 10.41
N ASN A 115 6.16 -0.48 9.98
CA ASN A 115 4.96 -1.32 9.88
C ASN A 115 4.42 -1.67 11.29
N GLY A 116 3.23 -2.25 11.37
CA GLY A 116 2.57 -2.54 12.65
C GLY A 116 1.99 -1.32 13.37
N TRP A 117 1.50 -0.31 12.64
CA TRP A 117 0.84 0.86 13.23
C TRP A 117 -0.46 0.49 13.96
N PRO A 118 -0.85 1.27 14.99
CA PRO A 118 -2.12 1.09 15.65
C PRO A 118 -3.29 1.41 14.70
N THR A 119 -4.42 0.73 14.90
CA THR A 119 -5.67 1.07 14.21
C THR A 119 -6.14 2.45 14.67
N ALA A 120 -6.66 3.23 13.74
CA ALA A 120 -7.22 4.55 14.00
C ALA A 120 -8.29 4.48 15.11
N ASN A 121 -8.13 5.30 16.15
CA ASN A 121 -9.12 5.43 17.23
C ASN A 121 -9.97 6.69 17.02
N PRO A 122 -11.21 6.58 16.51
CA PRO A 122 -12.08 7.73 16.26
C PRO A 122 -12.62 8.38 17.55
N SER A 123 -12.29 7.86 18.74
CA SER A 123 -12.57 8.51 20.02
C SER A 123 -11.61 9.66 20.31
N GLU A 124 -10.46 9.70 19.62
CA GLU A 124 -9.50 10.80 19.71
C GLU A 124 -9.88 11.90 18.73
N ALA A 125 -9.94 13.15 19.20
CA ALA A 125 -10.43 14.28 18.40
C ALA A 125 -9.66 14.48 17.09
N SER A 126 -8.32 14.40 17.12
CA SER A 126 -7.49 14.55 15.92
C SER A 126 -7.72 13.43 14.91
N THR A 127 -7.90 12.19 15.38
CA THR A 127 -8.21 11.06 14.50
C THR A 127 -9.60 11.19 13.92
N PHE A 128 -10.57 11.68 14.69
CA PHE A 128 -11.92 11.93 14.20
C PHE A 128 -11.90 12.98 13.07
N ASP A 129 -11.14 14.07 13.25
CA ASP A 129 -10.96 15.10 12.22
C ASP A 129 -10.28 14.53 10.97
N ASP A 130 -9.24 13.70 11.14
CA ASP A 130 -8.59 13.03 10.01
C ASP A 130 -9.55 12.08 9.28
N VAL A 131 -10.35 11.30 10.01
CA VAL A 131 -11.38 10.42 9.41
C VAL A 131 -12.38 11.23 8.60
N PHE A 132 -12.79 12.38 9.11
CA PHE A 132 -13.73 13.25 8.42
C PHE A 132 -13.13 13.85 7.14
N ASN A 133 -11.88 14.29 7.19
CA ASN A 133 -11.23 15.01 6.09
C ASN A 133 -10.54 14.09 5.06
N LEU A 134 -9.99 12.96 5.50
CA LEU A 134 -9.15 12.06 4.71
C LEU A 134 -9.84 10.71 4.43
N GLY A 135 -10.85 10.33 5.20
CA GLY A 135 -11.55 9.06 5.06
C GLY A 135 -10.61 7.85 5.18
N VAL A 136 -10.62 6.96 4.19
CA VAL A 136 -9.76 5.77 4.15
C VAL A 136 -8.26 6.10 4.17
N ARG A 137 -7.87 7.31 3.76
CA ARG A 137 -6.47 7.76 3.77
C ARG A 137 -5.95 8.16 5.16
N THR A 138 -6.81 8.12 6.17
CA THR A 138 -6.45 8.43 7.56
C THR A 138 -5.39 7.44 8.08
N PRO A 139 -4.34 7.92 8.76
CA PRO A 139 -3.39 7.06 9.45
C PRO A 139 -4.11 6.03 10.36
N GLY A 140 -3.78 4.75 10.20
CA GLY A 140 -4.36 3.66 10.99
C GLY A 140 -5.60 2.99 10.40
N TYR A 141 -6.08 3.37 9.21
CA TYR A 141 -7.20 2.69 8.54
C TYR A 141 -6.75 1.55 7.63
N VAL A 142 -5.79 1.82 6.74
CA VAL A 142 -5.29 0.84 5.79
C VAL A 142 -4.10 0.14 6.42
N HIS A 143 -4.19 -1.18 6.59
CA HIS A 143 -3.13 -2.02 7.15
C HIS A 143 -2.44 -2.84 6.05
N ILE A 144 -1.82 -2.15 5.08
CA ILE A 144 -0.98 -2.77 4.05
C ILE A 144 0.46 -2.35 4.34
N PRO A 145 1.38 -3.28 4.63
CA PRO A 145 2.73 -2.92 5.04
C PRO A 145 3.54 -2.32 3.88
N VAL A 146 4.53 -1.49 4.21
CA VAL A 146 5.40 -0.78 3.27
C VAL A 146 6.83 -1.31 3.40
N CYS A 147 7.45 -1.71 2.29
CA CYS A 147 8.87 -2.11 2.27
C CYS A 147 9.48 -2.07 0.87
N ASP A 148 10.80 -2.15 0.79
CA ASP A 148 11.52 -2.32 -0.48
C ASP A 148 11.35 -3.73 -1.08
N ALA A 149 11.77 -3.85 -2.34
CA ALA A 149 11.69 -5.08 -3.10
C ALA A 149 12.49 -6.24 -2.47
N GLU A 150 13.68 -5.95 -1.93
CA GLU A 150 14.56 -6.95 -1.31
C GLU A 150 13.90 -7.60 -0.10
N THR A 151 13.30 -6.78 0.78
CA THR A 151 12.58 -7.24 1.97
C THR A 151 11.38 -8.10 1.60
N ALA A 152 10.54 -7.63 0.66
CA ALA A 152 9.38 -8.39 0.22
C ALA A 152 9.79 -9.74 -0.41
N TRP A 153 10.77 -9.71 -1.30
CA TRP A 153 11.27 -10.90 -1.99
C TRP A 153 11.87 -11.91 -1.02
N TYR A 154 12.70 -11.45 -0.09
CA TYR A 154 13.32 -12.31 0.91
C TYR A 154 12.27 -13.10 1.69
N ASN A 155 11.27 -12.41 2.25
CA ASN A 155 10.25 -13.04 3.07
C ASN A 155 9.35 -13.99 2.26
N TRP A 156 9.04 -13.64 1.02
CA TRP A 156 8.37 -14.56 0.09
C TRP A 156 9.20 -15.81 -0.18
N PHE A 157 10.48 -15.66 -0.49
CA PHE A 157 11.39 -16.76 -0.79
C PHE A 157 11.53 -17.71 0.39
N VAL A 158 11.72 -17.18 1.60
CA VAL A 158 11.79 -18.01 2.82
C VAL A 158 10.42 -18.45 3.33
N SER A 159 9.33 -18.00 2.68
CA SER A 159 7.94 -18.35 2.97
C SER A 159 7.53 -18.12 4.43
N ASP A 160 8.00 -17.03 5.03
CA ASP A 160 7.74 -16.71 6.45
C ASP A 160 6.36 -16.03 6.66
N THR A 161 5.31 -16.67 6.15
CA THR A 161 3.93 -16.15 6.08
C THR A 161 3.27 -15.92 7.45
N GLY A 162 3.84 -16.47 8.53
CA GLY A 162 3.31 -16.35 9.89
C GLY A 162 3.76 -15.11 10.65
N LYS A 163 4.60 -14.25 10.06
CA LYS A 163 5.08 -13.02 10.68
C LYS A 163 4.09 -11.87 10.53
N SER A 164 4.09 -10.98 11.52
CA SER A 164 3.44 -9.68 11.37
C SER A 164 4.04 -8.94 10.19
N ASP A 165 3.21 -8.18 9.47
CA ASP A 165 3.63 -7.33 8.36
C ASP A 165 4.23 -8.07 7.16
N TYR A 166 4.10 -9.40 7.08
CA TYR A 166 4.52 -10.17 5.92
C TYR A 166 3.90 -9.57 4.63
N PRO A 167 4.69 -9.36 3.56
CA PRO A 167 6.08 -9.78 3.37
C PRO A 167 7.13 -8.75 3.77
N CYS A 168 6.75 -7.67 4.43
CA CYS A 168 7.62 -6.58 4.85
C CYS A 168 8.19 -6.74 6.26
N THR A 169 8.35 -7.98 6.71
CA THR A 169 9.04 -8.28 7.98
C THR A 169 10.52 -7.92 7.85
N PRO A 170 11.14 -7.26 8.83
CA PRO A 170 12.57 -6.97 8.79
C PRO A 170 13.42 -8.22 8.55
N ILE A 171 14.32 -8.17 7.57
CA ILE A 171 15.22 -9.29 7.24
C ILE A 171 16.16 -9.54 8.45
N PRO A 172 16.24 -10.78 8.96
CA PRO A 172 17.22 -11.13 9.99
C PRO A 172 18.64 -11.07 9.41
N ASN A 173 19.61 -10.66 10.23
CA ASN A 173 21.01 -10.69 9.82
C ASN A 173 21.57 -12.12 9.92
N ASP A 174 21.28 -12.97 8.93
CA ASP A 174 21.68 -14.37 8.87
C ASP A 174 22.31 -14.77 7.52
N ARG A 175 22.84 -16.00 7.43
CA ARG A 175 23.46 -16.52 6.17
C ARG A 175 22.45 -16.73 5.04
N LYS A 176 21.14 -16.76 5.32
CA LYS A 176 20.12 -16.93 4.28
C LYS A 176 19.96 -15.63 3.51
N ARG A 177 20.12 -14.48 4.15
CA ARG A 177 20.18 -13.17 3.49
C ARG A 177 21.21 -13.17 2.37
N ASP A 178 22.43 -13.65 2.61
CA ASP A 178 23.50 -13.68 1.60
C ASP A 178 23.13 -14.56 0.40
N ALA A 179 22.51 -15.72 0.64
CA ALA A 179 22.06 -16.63 -0.42
C ALA A 179 20.93 -16.02 -1.27
N VAL A 180 19.97 -15.34 -0.62
CA VAL A 180 18.87 -14.66 -1.33
C VAL A 180 19.38 -13.43 -2.08
N ALA A 181 20.33 -12.68 -1.53
CA ALA A 181 20.92 -11.52 -2.21
C ALA A 181 21.63 -11.93 -3.51
N LEU A 182 22.35 -13.06 -3.50
CA LEU A 182 22.97 -13.63 -4.70
C LEU A 182 21.94 -14.07 -5.73
N GLN A 183 20.88 -14.77 -5.30
CA GLN A 183 19.81 -15.20 -6.20
C GLN A 183 19.03 -14.01 -6.77
N TRP A 184 18.73 -12.99 -5.95
CA TRP A 184 18.16 -11.73 -6.40
C TRP A 184 19.06 -11.03 -7.41
N SER A 185 20.37 -10.92 -7.17
CA SER A 185 21.27 -10.28 -8.14
C SER A 185 21.34 -11.04 -9.48
N GLU A 186 21.46 -12.37 -9.46
CA GLU A 186 21.59 -13.16 -10.69
C GLU A 186 20.27 -13.23 -11.47
N GLU A 187 19.13 -13.42 -10.78
CA GLU A 187 17.81 -13.45 -11.42
C GLU A 187 17.39 -12.06 -11.90
N LEU A 188 17.60 -11.01 -11.10
CA LEU A 188 17.26 -9.64 -11.49
C LEU A 188 18.16 -9.16 -12.63
N GLU A 189 19.48 -9.39 -12.58
CA GLU A 189 20.38 -9.03 -13.69
C GLU A 189 20.09 -9.82 -14.96
N ALA A 190 19.79 -11.13 -14.87
CA ALA A 190 19.44 -11.94 -16.02
C ALA A 190 18.05 -11.61 -16.61
N GLU A 191 17.08 -11.25 -15.79
CA GLU A 191 15.74 -10.82 -16.23
C GLU A 191 15.79 -9.41 -16.83
N LEU A 192 16.57 -8.49 -16.22
CA LEU A 192 16.83 -7.15 -16.75
C LEU A 192 17.62 -7.20 -18.07
N GLN A 193 18.60 -8.11 -18.22
CA GLN A 193 19.38 -8.28 -19.46
C GLN A 193 18.66 -9.05 -20.58
N ARG A 194 17.66 -9.90 -20.26
CA ARG A 194 16.87 -10.62 -21.29
C ARG A 194 15.70 -9.81 -21.85
N ARG A 195 15.29 -8.75 -21.15
CA ARG A 195 14.06 -8.00 -21.48
C ARG A 195 14.29 -6.50 -21.69
N CYS A 196 15.56 -6.09 -21.83
CA CYS A 196 16.05 -4.85 -22.42
C CYS A 196 16.91 -5.16 -23.66
#